data_AF-A0A641MC12-F1
#
_entry.id   AF-A0A641MC12-F1
#
_cell.length_a   1.000
_cell.length_b   1.000
_cell.length_c   1.000
_cell.angle_alpha   90.00
_cell.angle_beta   90.00
_cell.angle_gamma   90.00
#
_symmetry.space_group_name_H-M   'P 1'
#
loop_
_entity.id
_entity.type
_entity.pdbx_description
1 polymer ?
#
loop_
_entity_poly.entity_id
_entity_poly.type
_entity_poly.pdbx_seq_one_letter_code
_entity_poly.pdbx_strand_id
1 'polypeptide(L)' 'MDKEQFKSIVHPVMKANSFRRKGNSWYKTTAECIVVFNLQHSLYGKMFYINLAALLRKGDDLLFPKEYQCDIRMRFPI' A
#
# COMPACT_ATOMS: atom_id res chain seq x y z
N MET A 1 -7.02 4.50 -17.21
CA MET A 1 -7.55 4.72 -15.85
C MET A 1 -6.66 5.74 -15.18
N ASP A 2 -7.21 6.82 -14.64
CA ASP A 2 -6.42 7.78 -13.87
C ASP A 2 -6.31 7.38 -12.38
N LYS A 3 -5.47 8.11 -11.64
CA LYS A 3 -5.20 7.85 -10.22
C LYS A 3 -6.44 7.88 -9.34
N GLU A 4 -7.36 8.81 -9.59
CA GLU A 4 -8.53 9.01 -8.74
C GLU A 4 -9.60 7.95 -9.04
N GLN A 5 -9.75 7.57 -10.31
CA GLN A 5 -10.56 6.44 -10.71
C GLN A 5 -10.05 5.12 -10.10
N PHE A 6 -8.73 4.90 -10.09
CA PHE A 6 -8.17 3.71 -9.44
C PHE A 6 -8.49 3.66 -7.94
N LYS A 7 -8.30 4.79 -7.25
CA LYS A 7 -8.58 4.90 -5.82
C LYS A 7 -10.04 4.66 -5.49
N SER A 8 -10.97 5.17 -6.31
CA SER A 8 -12.40 5.00 -6.08
C SER A 8 -12.84 3.54 -6.21
N ILE A 9 -12.19 2.77 -7.08
CA ILE A 9 -12.42 1.32 -7.25
C ILE A 9 -11.80 0.53 -6.10
N VAL A 10 -10.54 0.81 -5.74
CA VAL A 10 -9.79 -0.01 -4.76
C VAL A 10 -10.18 0.30 -3.32
N HIS A 11 -10.50 1.56 -3.00
CA HIS A 11 -10.76 1.95 -1.61
C HIS A 11 -11.92 1.20 -0.96
N PRO A 12 -13.09 0.99 -1.60
CA PRO A 12 -14.18 0.20 -1.03
C PRO A 12 -13.76 -1.24 -0.71
N VAL A 13 -13.05 -1.91 -1.62
CA VAL A 13 -12.55 -3.27 -1.44
C VAL A 13 -11.60 -3.34 -0.25
N MET A 14 -10.66 -2.40 -0.16
CA MET A 14 -9.72 -2.31 0.96
C MET A 14 -10.43 -2.06 2.29
N LYS A 15 -11.40 -1.15 2.31
CA LYS A 15 -12.18 -0.81 3.51
C LYS A 15 -12.98 -2.02 4.00
N ALA A 16 -13.62 -2.77 3.09
CA ALA A 16 -14.34 -3.99 3.42
C ALA A 16 -13.43 -5.06 4.04
N ASN A 17 -12.14 -5.05 3.71
CA ASN A 17 -11.12 -5.96 4.26
C ASN A 17 -10.35 -5.39 5.46
N SER A 18 -10.89 -4.34 6.10
CA SER A 18 -10.36 -3.69 7.30
C SER A 18 -9.03 -2.96 7.11
N PHE A 19 -8.69 -2.57 5.88
CA PHE A 19 -7.54 -1.71 5.64
C PHE A 19 -7.87 -0.25 5.97
N ARG A 20 -6.91 0.44 6.60
CA ARG A 20 -6.94 1.88 6.86
C ARG A 20 -6.20 2.63 5.75
N ARG A 21 -6.79 3.70 5.23
CA ARG A 21 -6.19 4.49 4.15
C ARG A 21 -5.42 5.70 4.69
N LYS A 22 -4.24 5.97 4.13
CA LYS A 22 -3.49 7.22 4.31
C LYS A 22 -2.88 7.64 2.97
N GLY A 23 -3.41 8.72 2.38
CA GLY A 23 -3.02 9.17 1.04
C GLY A 23 -3.34 8.12 -0.03
N ASN A 24 -2.30 7.63 -0.72
CA ASN A 24 -2.40 6.59 -1.77
C ASN A 24 -2.01 5.20 -1.24
N SER A 25 -1.95 5.03 0.08
CA SER A 25 -1.59 3.77 0.72
C SER A 25 -2.73 3.25 1.60
N TRP A 26 -2.82 1.93 1.69
CA TRP A 26 -3.76 1.19 2.53
C TRP A 26 -2.97 0.23 3.41
N TYR A 27 -3.35 0.19 4.67
CA TYR A 27 -2.62 -0.50 5.73
C TYR A 27 -3.53 -1.48 6.46
N LYS A 28 -3.05 -2.71 6.66
CA LYS A 28 -3.69 -3.67 7.57
C LYS A 28 -2.65 -4.20 8.54
N THR A 29 -2.87 -3.91 9.81
CA THR A 29 -2.04 -4.46 10.90
C THR A 29 -2.60 -5.82 11.30
N THR A 30 -1.72 -6.79 11.39
CA THR A 30 -1.97 -8.15 11.90
C THR A 30 -1.09 -8.39 13.13
N ALA A 31 -1.12 -9.59 13.70
CA ALA A 31 -0.22 -9.93 14.80
C ALA A 31 1.24 -10.00 14.31
N GLU A 32 1.44 -10.46 13.08
CA GLU A 32 2.75 -10.80 12.51
C GLU A 32 3.35 -9.66 11.69
N CYS A 33 2.53 -8.89 10.99
CA CYS A 33 3.00 -7.86 10.08
C CYS A 33 2.04 -6.68 9.89
N ILE A 34 2.56 -5.60 9.31
CA ILE A 34 1.79 -4.50 8.73
C ILE A 34 1.84 -4.65 7.22
N VAL A 35 0.70 -5.02 6.62
CA VAL A 35 0.53 -5.12 5.17
C VAL A 35 0.30 -3.72 4.60
N VAL A 36 1.05 -3.38 3.56
CA VAL A 36 0.97 -2.12 2.83
C VAL A 36 0.61 -2.39 1.38
N PHE A 37 -0.52 -1.84 0.95
CA PHE A 37 -0.84 -1.68 -0.47
C PHE A 37 -0.66 -0.21 -0.82
N ASN A 38 0.15 0.11 -1.82
CA ASN A 38 0.42 1.49 -2.22
C ASN A 38 0.26 1.67 -3.73
N LEU A 39 -0.45 2.73 -4.12
CA LEU A 39 -0.50 3.22 -5.49
C LEU A 39 0.54 4.33 -5.68
N GLN A 40 1.51 4.08 -6.56
CA GLN A 40 2.61 4.99 -6.86
C GLN A 40 2.55 5.44 -8.32
N HIS A 41 2.66 6.74 -8.56
CA HIS A 41 2.89 7.26 -9.92
C HIS A 41 4.38 7.19 -10.26
N SER A 42 4.72 6.83 -11.49
CA SER A 42 6.10 6.87 -11.98
C SER A 42 6.64 8.31 -12.01
N LEU A 43 7.93 8.47 -11.73
CA LEU A 43 8.61 9.76 -11.91
C LEU A 43 9.08 9.96 -13.36
N TYR A 44 9.11 8.91 -14.17
CA TYR A 44 9.72 8.90 -15.51
C TYR A 44 8.70 8.73 -16.64
N GLY A 45 7.39 8.74 -16.34
CA GLY A 45 6.36 8.56 -17.36
C GLY A 45 4.95 8.52 -16.76
N LYS A 46 3.95 8.33 -17.63
CA LYS A 46 2.52 8.26 -17.25
C LYS A 46 2.09 6.84 -16.82
N MET A 47 2.93 6.16 -16.06
CA MET A 47 2.66 4.80 -15.58
C MET A 47 2.39 4.81 -14.08
N PHE A 48 1.55 3.89 -13.63
CA PHE A 48 1.34 3.65 -12.22
C PHE A 48 1.94 2.30 -11.83
N TYR A 49 2.22 2.19 -10.54
CA TYR A 49 2.67 0.96 -9.93
C TYR A 49 1.79 0.64 -8.73
N ILE A 50 1.47 -0.64 -8.58
CA ILE A 50 1.00 -1.20 -7.32
C ILE A 50 2.23 -1.72 -6.58
N ASN A 51 2.45 -1.22 -5.37
CA ASN A 51 3.40 -1.82 -4.44
C ASN A 51 2.62 -2.65 -3.41
N LEU A 52 3.00 -3.92 -3.26
CA LEU A 52 2.58 -4.79 -2.17
C LEU A 52 3.77 -4.99 -1.25
N ALA A 53 3.63 -4.66 0.03
CA ALA A 53 4.72 -4.80 0.98
C ALA A 53 4.22 -5.26 2.34
N ALA A 54 5.11 -5.84 3.13
CA ALA A 54 4.83 -6.27 4.50
C ALA A 54 6.02 -5.92 5.40
N LEU A 55 5.77 -5.16 6.45
CA LEU A 55 6.71 -4.93 7.55
C LEU A 55 6.45 -5.98 8.63
N LEU A 56 7.41 -6.82 8.94
CA LEU A 56 7.32 -7.80 10.03
C LEU A 56 7.39 -7.07 11.38
N ARG A 57 6.49 -7.42 12.29
CA ARG A 57 6.35 -6.73 13.57
C ARG A 57 7.42 -7.15 14.57
N LYS A 58 8.08 -6.17 15.18
CA LYS A 58 9.18 -6.32 16.16
C LYS A 58 8.85 -5.68 17.51
N GLY A 59 7.73 -4.94 17.61
CA GLY A 59 7.21 -4.37 18.86
C GLY A 59 7.30 -2.84 18.93
N ASP A 60 8.25 -2.23 18.21
CA ASP A 60 8.47 -0.79 18.07
C ASP A 60 8.24 -0.31 16.62
N ASP A 61 7.26 -0.93 15.96
CA ASP A 61 7.04 -0.78 14.53
C ASP A 61 6.52 0.61 14.11
N LEU A 62 6.89 1.03 12.89
CA LEU A 62 6.25 2.17 12.25
C LEU A 62 4.75 1.89 12.06
N LEU A 63 3.89 2.82 12.48
CA LEU A 63 2.42 2.69 12.32
C LEU A 63 1.97 2.77 10.85
N PHE A 64 2.69 3.52 10.02
CA PHE A 64 2.39 3.73 8.60
C PHE A 64 3.68 3.67 7.77
N PRO A 65 4.33 2.50 7.66
CA PRO A 65 5.57 2.40 6.92
C PRO A 65 5.35 2.71 5.43
N LYS A 66 6.37 3.27 4.79
CA LYS A 66 6.40 3.29 3.32
C LYS A 66 6.81 1.92 2.81
N GLU A 67 6.45 1.62 1.57
CA GLU A 67 6.69 0.32 0.95
C GLU A 67 8.18 -0.04 0.88
N TYR A 68 9.08 0.94 0.76
CA TYR A 68 10.54 0.71 0.76
C TYR A 68 11.14 0.50 2.16
N GLN A 69 10.35 0.70 3.22
CA GLN A 69 10.77 0.48 4.61
C GLN A 69 10.36 -0.91 5.12
N CYS A 70 9.62 -1.67 4.32
CA CYS A 70 9.11 -2.99 4.67
C CYS A 70 10.17 -4.07 4.38
N ASP A 71 10.16 -5.16 5.16
CA ASP A 71 11.12 -6.27 4.98
C ASP A 71 10.88 -7.01 3.65
N ILE A 72 9.63 -7.08 3.19
CA ILE A 72 9.27 -7.69 1.90
C ILE A 72 8.48 -6.69 1.07
N ARG A 73 8.83 -6.58 -0.23
CA ARG A 73 8.12 -5.74 -1.20
C ARG A 73 8.11 -6.36 -2.59
N MET A 74 6.97 -6.29 -3.25
CA MET A 74 6.77 -6.53 -4.67
C MET A 74 6.18 -5.28 -5.34
N ARG A 75 6.51 -5.07 -6.62
CA ARG A 75 6.00 -3.96 -7.42
C ARG A 75 5.49 -4.48 -8.75
N PHE A 76 4.30 -4.04 -9.15
CA PHE A 76 3.64 -4.42 -10.40
C PHE A 76 3.29 -3.16 -11.21
N PRO A 77 3.70 -3.06 -12.48
CA PRO A 77 3.25 -1.99 -13.37
C PRO A 77 1.77 -2.16 -13.72
N ILE A 78 1.03 -1.05 -13.79
CA ILE A 78 -0.39 -0.99 -14.18
C ILE A 78 -0.70 0.23 -15.06
#